data_AF-A0A4Q3NJL8-F1
#
_entry.id   AF-A0A4Q3NJL8-F1
#
_cell.length_a   1.000
_cell.length_b   1.000
_cell.length_c   1.000
_cell.angle_alpha   90.00
_cell.angle_beta   90.00
_cell.angle_gamma   90.00
#
_symmetry.space_group_name_H-M   'P 1'
#
loop_
_entity.id
_entity.type
_entity.pdbx_description
1 polymer ?
#
loop_
_entity_poly.entity_id
_entity_poly.type
_entity_poly.pdbx_seq_one_letter_code
_entity_poly.pdbx_strand_id
1 'polypeptide(L)'
;MLMVVLPFSASSRLWPVACLICVNRVGRGNRGPQLRQINAGHDRGSHNLAQPRRPSVNKYDSSMAPQFSDLLAQRLARLREVLQSDRPAGGIAEPAGQEVTDFKDAAQEEELSTVHDAESAHAAQDLAAVLAAQRRLADHSYGICAGCGAPIDVRRLHAMPQTPYCAPCQEIVESEAGAASPQRRLQ
;
A
#
# COMPACT_ATOMS: atom_id res chain seq x y z
N MET A 1 -41.24 8.91 -13.37
CA MET A 1 -40.98 10.30 -12.95
C MET A 1 -41.94 10.64 -11.82
N LEU A 2 -41.61 10.23 -10.59
CA LEU A 2 -42.30 10.65 -9.37
C LEU A 2 -41.21 10.88 -8.33
N MET A 3 -40.85 12.15 -8.15
CA MET A 3 -39.91 12.59 -7.11
C MET A 3 -40.71 12.84 -5.85
N VAL A 4 -40.54 11.99 -4.84
CA VAL A 4 -40.97 12.32 -3.48
C VAL A 4 -39.74 12.81 -2.73
N VAL A 5 -39.73 14.14 -2.58
CA VAL A 5 -38.80 14.93 -1.80
C VAL A 5 -39.02 14.60 -0.33
N LEU A 6 -38.03 13.96 0.32
CA LEU A 6 -38.00 13.81 1.77
C LEU A 6 -37.27 15.01 2.40
N PRO A 7 -37.85 15.67 3.43
CA PRO A 7 -37.31 16.89 3.99
C PRO A 7 -36.13 16.66 4.92
N PHE A 8 -35.15 17.54 4.75
CA PHE A 8 -34.10 17.91 5.67
C PHE A 8 -34.73 18.33 7.02
N SER A 9 -34.51 17.58 8.10
CA SER A 9 -34.85 18.03 9.46
C SER A 9 -33.62 17.91 10.37
N ALA A 10 -33.34 19.05 10.99
CA ALA A 10 -32.17 19.36 11.79
C ALA A 10 -32.21 18.73 13.19
N SER A 11 -31.03 18.81 13.85
CA SER A 11 -30.85 18.86 15.31
C SER A 11 -30.96 17.48 16.00
N SER A 12 -30.06 17.04 16.86
CA SER A 12 -29.43 17.80 17.94
C SER A 12 -28.20 17.07 18.47
N ARG A 13 -27.22 17.86 18.84
CA ARG A 13 -26.04 17.52 19.64
C ARG A 13 -26.48 16.97 21.00
N LEU A 14 -26.03 15.77 21.38
CA LEU A 14 -25.95 15.38 22.79
C LEU A 14 -24.64 14.63 23.03
N TRP A 15 -23.64 15.37 23.49
CA TRP A 15 -22.40 14.85 24.06
C TRP A 15 -22.49 15.10 25.56
N PRO A 16 -22.62 14.08 26.42
CA PRO A 16 -22.56 14.30 27.85
C PRO A 16 -21.10 14.40 28.29
N VAL A 17 -20.69 15.64 28.57
CA VAL A 17 -19.56 15.96 29.44
C VAL A 17 -20.03 15.72 30.88
N ALA A 18 -19.47 14.72 31.55
CA ALA A 18 -19.63 14.54 32.99
C ALA A 18 -18.24 14.57 33.65
N CYS A 19 -17.94 15.76 34.15
CA CYS A 19 -16.92 16.06 35.15
C CYS A 19 -17.40 15.59 36.54
N LEU A 20 -16.50 15.64 37.54
CA LEU A 20 -16.61 15.19 38.94
C LEU A 20 -16.29 13.69 39.07
N ILE A 21 -15.17 13.28 39.69
CA ILE A 21 -14.84 13.51 41.10
C ILE A 21 -13.30 13.47 41.28
N CYS A 22 -12.73 14.59 41.71
CA CYS A 22 -11.44 14.66 42.41
C CYS A 22 -11.73 14.88 43.90
N VAL A 23 -11.47 13.89 44.76
CA VAL A 23 -11.28 14.13 46.20
C VAL A 23 -10.04 13.38 46.69
N ASN A 24 -9.09 14.21 47.08
CA ASN A 24 -7.80 13.94 47.70
C ASN A 24 -7.98 13.38 49.13
N ARG A 25 -7.14 12.42 49.55
CA ARG A 25 -7.07 11.96 50.96
C ARG A 25 -5.60 11.87 51.38
N VAL A 26 -5.24 12.78 52.28
CA VAL A 26 -3.92 12.95 52.90
C VAL A 26 -3.62 11.85 53.93
N GLY A 27 -2.39 11.33 53.86
CA GLY A 27 -1.50 11.18 55.03
C GLY A 27 -1.57 9.90 55.86
N ARG A 28 -0.43 9.19 55.93
CA ARG A 28 0.25 8.83 57.20
C ARG A 28 1.65 8.29 56.89
N GLY A 29 2.66 8.96 57.45
CA GLY A 29 4.00 8.41 57.54
C GLY A 29 4.07 7.32 58.61
N ASN A 30 5.00 6.39 58.43
CA ASN A 30 5.52 5.61 59.54
C ASN A 30 7.02 5.37 59.31
N ARG A 31 7.83 5.83 60.29
CA ARG A 31 9.26 5.61 60.38
C ARG A 31 9.47 4.23 61.02
N GLY A 32 10.24 3.37 60.36
CA GLY A 32 10.69 2.06 60.85
C GLY A 32 12.19 1.86 60.55
N PRO A 33 12.88 0.95 61.26
CA PRO A 33 14.29 1.09 61.59
C PRO A 33 15.24 0.74 60.43
N GLN A 34 16.37 1.44 60.46
CA GLN A 34 17.46 1.46 59.49
C GLN A 34 18.16 0.09 59.45
N LEU A 35 17.85 -0.74 58.44
CA LEU A 35 18.66 -1.93 58.15
C LEU A 35 19.96 -1.51 57.45
N ARG A 36 21.08 -1.96 58.04
CA ARG A 36 22.45 -1.78 57.57
C ARG A 36 22.60 -2.22 56.11
N GLN A 37 23.27 -1.36 55.36
CA GLN A 37 23.61 -1.52 53.95
C GLN A 37 24.47 -2.79 53.73
N ILE A 38 24.02 -3.64 52.83
CA ILE A 38 24.87 -4.51 52.01
C ILE A 38 24.71 -4.01 50.59
N ASN A 39 25.70 -3.23 50.12
CA ASN A 39 25.75 -2.75 48.74
C ASN A 39 26.15 -3.91 47.83
N ALA A 40 25.17 -4.70 47.39
CA ALA A 40 25.31 -5.51 46.18
C ALA A 40 25.07 -4.58 44.98
N GLY A 41 26.10 -4.34 44.17
CA GLY A 41 26.05 -3.44 43.02
C GLY A 41 24.91 -3.78 42.07
N HIS A 42 23.84 -2.98 42.10
CA HIS A 42 22.82 -2.97 41.07
C HIS A 42 23.29 -1.99 40.00
N ASP A 43 24.04 -2.52 39.04
CA ASP A 43 24.35 -1.85 37.79
C ASP A 43 23.06 -1.76 36.97
N ARG A 44 22.18 -0.81 37.32
CA ARG A 44 21.03 -0.43 36.49
C ARG A 44 21.52 0.50 35.42
N GLY A 45 22.24 -0.07 34.45
CA GLY A 45 22.47 0.53 33.16
C GLY A 45 21.12 1.00 32.62
N SER A 46 20.89 2.31 32.68
CA SER A 46 19.78 2.96 32.00
C SER A 46 20.10 2.87 30.52
N HIS A 47 19.78 1.74 29.89
CA HIS A 47 19.73 1.63 28.45
C HIS A 47 18.67 2.62 27.98
N ASN A 48 19.10 3.84 27.70
CA ASN A 48 18.33 4.84 26.99
C ASN A 48 18.14 4.27 25.59
N LEU A 49 17.14 3.40 25.43
CA LEU A 49 16.61 3.01 24.13
C LEU A 49 15.96 4.27 23.57
N ALA A 50 16.80 5.13 22.99
CA ALA A 50 16.39 6.27 22.19
C ALA A 50 15.38 5.74 21.18
N GLN A 51 14.11 6.02 21.42
CA GLN A 51 13.04 5.60 20.51
C GLN A 51 13.40 6.18 19.14
N PRO A 52 13.50 5.36 18.07
CA PRO A 52 13.80 5.88 16.76
C PRO A 52 12.72 6.89 16.43
N ARG A 53 13.10 8.15 16.19
CA ARG A 53 12.14 9.19 15.83
C ARG A 53 11.47 8.74 14.54
N ARG A 54 10.21 8.30 14.64
CA ARG A 54 9.41 7.93 13.47
C ARG A 54 9.36 9.17 12.56
N PRO A 55 9.83 9.08 11.30
CA PRO A 55 9.77 10.21 10.40
C PRO A 55 8.31 10.65 10.28
N SER A 56 8.07 11.96 10.39
CA SER A 56 6.73 12.52 10.19
C SER A 56 6.29 12.19 8.77
N VAL A 57 5.33 11.29 8.63
CA VAL A 57 4.81 10.88 7.32
C VAL A 57 3.99 12.04 6.77
N ASN A 58 4.40 12.58 5.61
CA ASN A 58 3.55 13.51 4.89
C ASN A 58 2.37 12.73 4.31
N LYS A 59 1.15 13.12 4.67
CA LYS A 59 -0.07 12.38 4.33
C LYS A 59 -0.75 13.01 3.12
N TYR A 60 -1.45 12.18 2.36
CA TYR A 60 -2.31 12.66 1.28
C TYR A 60 -3.42 13.56 1.82
N ASP A 61 -3.69 14.64 1.11
CA ASP A 61 -4.87 15.48 1.29
C ASP A 61 -5.69 15.50 -0.01
N SER A 62 -7.01 15.52 0.14
CA SER A 62 -7.98 15.58 -0.96
C SER A 62 -7.78 16.77 -1.90
N SER A 63 -7.15 17.86 -1.43
CA SER A 63 -6.74 18.98 -2.29
C SER A 63 -5.79 18.56 -3.42
N MET A 64 -5.04 17.47 -3.25
CA MET A 64 -4.12 16.90 -4.24
C MET A 64 -4.81 15.91 -5.21
N ALA A 65 -6.10 15.60 -5.02
CA ALA A 65 -6.86 14.71 -5.89
C ALA A 65 -6.67 14.97 -7.40
N PRO A 66 -6.80 16.21 -7.93
CA PRO A 66 -6.65 16.45 -9.36
C PRO A 66 -5.25 16.06 -9.88
N GLN A 67 -4.21 16.35 -9.11
CA GLN A 67 -2.84 15.99 -9.49
C GLN A 67 -2.67 14.46 -9.60
N PHE A 68 -3.18 13.70 -8.62
CA PHE A 68 -3.06 12.24 -8.64
C PHE A 68 -4.00 11.58 -9.66
N SER A 69 -5.17 12.16 -9.94
CA SER A 69 -6.04 11.67 -11.02
C SER A 69 -5.37 11.82 -12.37
N ASP A 70 -4.73 12.95 -12.65
CA ASP A 70 -4.03 13.18 -13.92
C ASP A 70 -2.85 12.22 -14.09
N LEU A 71 -2.10 11.98 -13.01
CA LEU A 71 -0.97 11.07 -13.01
C LEU A 71 -1.42 9.62 -13.27
N LEU A 72 -2.50 9.17 -12.63
CA LEU A 72 -3.08 7.85 -12.87
C LEU A 72 -3.68 7.72 -14.28
N ALA A 73 -4.31 8.77 -14.82
CA ALA A 73 -4.85 8.78 -16.18
C ALA A 73 -3.74 8.66 -17.23
N GLN A 74 -2.62 9.37 -17.06
CA GLN A 74 -1.45 9.25 -17.91
C GLN A 74 -0.85 7.83 -17.86
N ARG A 75 -0.73 7.25 -16.67
CA ARG A 75 -0.23 5.88 -16.51
C ARG A 75 -1.16 4.85 -17.16
N LEU A 76 -2.47 5.03 -17.01
CA LEU A 76 -3.49 4.20 -17.65
C LEU A 76 -3.38 4.24 -19.18
N ALA A 77 -3.24 5.44 -19.76
CA ALA A 77 -3.08 5.60 -21.20
C ALA A 77 -1.83 4.87 -21.70
N ARG A 78 -0.69 5.04 -21.01
CA ARG A 78 0.56 4.36 -21.36
C ARG A 78 0.43 2.83 -21.33
N LEU A 79 -0.16 2.27 -20.27
CA LEU A 79 -0.32 0.82 -20.14
C LEU A 79 -1.27 0.25 -21.19
N ARG A 80 -2.31 1.00 -21.57
CA ARG A 80 -3.21 0.60 -22.66
C ARG A 80 -2.52 0.55 -24.01
N GLU A 81 -1.60 1.47 -24.27
CA GLU A 81 -0.82 1.48 -25.51
C GLU A 81 0.04 0.21 -25.61
N VAL A 82 0.79 -0.11 -24.55
CA VAL A 82 1.63 -1.32 -24.48
C VAL A 82 0.80 -2.58 -24.76
N LEU A 83 -0.33 -2.74 -24.05
CA LEU A 83 -1.19 -3.91 -24.25
C LEU A 83 -1.89 -3.95 -25.61
N GLN A 84 -2.03 -2.81 -26.31
CA GLN A 84 -2.60 -2.75 -27.65
C GLN A 84 -1.56 -3.11 -28.72
N SER A 85 -0.29 -2.71 -28.54
CA SER A 85 0.80 -3.11 -29.43
C SER A 85 1.11 -4.60 -29.33
N ASP A 86 0.94 -5.19 -28.14
CA ASP A 86 1.18 -6.62 -27.90
C ASP A 86 0.08 -7.51 -28.48
N ARG A 87 -1.09 -6.94 -28.79
CA ARG A 87 -2.16 -7.71 -29.41
C ARG A 87 -1.73 -7.97 -30.85
N PRO A 88 -1.38 -9.21 -31.25
CA PRO A 88 -1.12 -9.51 -32.65
C PRO A 88 -2.36 -9.06 -33.41
N ALA A 89 -2.18 -8.41 -34.57
CA ALA A 89 -3.25 -7.88 -35.40
C ALA A 89 -4.23 -9.00 -35.80
N GLY A 90 -5.13 -9.34 -34.88
CA GLY A 90 -5.87 -10.59 -34.84
C GLY A 90 -7.24 -10.37 -35.43
N GLY A 91 -7.24 -10.21 -36.76
CA GLY A 91 -8.39 -10.46 -37.60
C GLY A 91 -7.89 -11.20 -38.84
N ILE A 92 -7.95 -12.53 -38.82
CA ILE A 92 -7.91 -13.45 -39.97
C ILE A 92 -6.76 -13.29 -40.99
N ALA A 93 -5.69 -14.09 -40.87
CA ALA A 93 -4.80 -14.48 -41.97
C ALA A 93 -4.03 -15.75 -41.55
N GLU A 94 -4.45 -16.92 -42.02
CA GLU A 94 -3.76 -17.76 -43.03
C GLU A 94 -2.37 -18.26 -42.58
N PRO A 95 -2.15 -19.58 -42.45
CA PRO A 95 -0.85 -20.15 -42.15
C PRO A 95 0.05 -20.05 -43.39
N ALA A 96 0.67 -18.90 -43.59
CA ALA A 96 1.65 -18.70 -44.65
C ALA A 96 2.97 -19.36 -44.26
N GLY A 97 3.28 -20.47 -44.94
CA GLY A 97 4.63 -20.97 -45.18
C GLY A 97 5.48 -21.19 -43.94
N GLN A 98 5.51 -22.44 -43.46
CA GLN A 98 6.52 -22.91 -42.51
C GLN A 98 7.90 -22.81 -43.16
N GLU A 99 8.53 -21.65 -43.01
CA GLU A 99 9.93 -21.40 -43.31
C GLU A 99 10.75 -22.32 -42.38
N VAL A 100 11.75 -23.02 -42.93
CA VAL A 100 12.61 -23.89 -42.14
C VAL A 100 13.54 -22.97 -41.32
N THR A 101 13.03 -22.51 -40.18
CA THR A 101 13.83 -21.77 -39.19
C THR A 101 14.98 -22.67 -38.74
N ASP A 102 16.21 -22.16 -38.75
CA ASP A 102 17.34 -22.84 -38.10
C ASP A 102 16.94 -23.14 -36.64
N PHE A 103 17.34 -24.29 -36.09
CA PHE A 103 17.03 -24.64 -34.69
C PHE A 103 17.46 -23.54 -33.71
N LYS A 104 18.51 -22.79 -34.08
CA LYS A 104 18.99 -21.62 -33.34
C LYS A 104 17.97 -20.46 -33.36
N ASP A 105 17.33 -20.22 -34.50
CA ASP A 105 16.35 -19.13 -34.66
C ASP A 105 15.04 -19.48 -33.94
N ALA A 106 14.60 -20.74 -34.01
CA ALA A 106 13.42 -21.21 -33.28
C ALA A 106 13.57 -21.10 -31.76
N ALA A 107 14.74 -21.43 -31.21
CA ALA A 107 15.02 -21.28 -29.78
C ALA A 107 15.04 -19.81 -29.34
N GLN A 108 15.59 -18.92 -30.18
CA GLN A 108 15.61 -17.48 -29.89
C GLN A 108 14.19 -16.88 -29.96
N GLU A 109 13.39 -17.30 -30.92
CA GLU A 109 12.00 -16.84 -31.07
C GLU A 109 11.13 -17.32 -29.90
N GLU A 110 11.31 -18.56 -29.44
CA GLU A 110 10.65 -19.07 -28.23
C GLU A 110 11.04 -18.23 -26.99
N GLU A 111 12.33 -17.97 -26.76
CA GLU A 111 12.79 -17.14 -25.64
C GLU A 111 12.15 -15.74 -25.67
N LEU A 112 12.17 -15.07 -26.84
CA LEU A 112 11.56 -13.76 -27.02
C LEU A 112 10.05 -13.77 -26.76
N SER A 113 9.35 -14.83 -27.18
CA SER A 113 7.92 -14.99 -26.91
C SER A 113 7.63 -15.11 -25.42
N THR A 114 8.45 -15.86 -24.66
CA THR A 114 8.25 -16.01 -23.21
C THR A 114 8.46 -14.71 -22.45
N VAL A 115 9.44 -13.91 -22.85
CA VAL A 115 9.70 -12.58 -22.27
C VAL A 115 8.53 -11.65 -22.55
N HIS A 116 8.04 -11.64 -23.79
CA HIS A 116 6.90 -10.81 -24.20
C HIS A 116 5.62 -11.17 -23.44
N ASP A 117 5.35 -12.47 -23.27
CA ASP A 117 4.21 -12.95 -22.49
C ASP A 117 4.31 -12.53 -21.01
N ALA A 118 5.51 -12.56 -20.43
CA ALA A 118 5.72 -12.09 -19.06
C ALA A 118 5.50 -10.57 -18.95
N GLU A 119 6.02 -9.78 -19.90
CA GLU A 119 5.86 -8.32 -19.93
C GLU A 119 4.38 -7.91 -20.07
N SER A 120 3.64 -8.55 -20.97
CA SER A 120 2.21 -8.28 -21.17
C SER A 120 1.38 -8.66 -19.94
N ALA A 121 1.70 -9.78 -19.28
CA ALA A 121 1.06 -10.18 -18.02
C ALA A 121 1.32 -9.14 -16.91
N HIS A 122 2.55 -8.64 -16.78
CA HIS A 122 2.89 -7.58 -15.83
C HIS A 122 2.15 -6.27 -16.13
N ALA A 123 2.09 -5.86 -17.40
CA ALA A 123 1.37 -4.66 -17.81
C ALA A 123 -0.13 -4.76 -17.50
N ALA A 124 -0.74 -5.94 -17.68
CA ALA A 124 -2.14 -6.19 -17.33
C ALA A 124 -2.40 -6.07 -15.82
N GLN A 125 -1.49 -6.58 -14.97
CA GLN A 125 -1.57 -6.43 -13.51
C GLN A 125 -1.46 -4.96 -13.09
N ASP A 126 -0.52 -4.23 -13.70
CA ASP A 126 -0.33 -2.79 -13.45
C ASP A 126 -1.56 -1.97 -13.87
N LEU A 127 -2.19 -2.32 -15.00
CA LEU A 127 -3.43 -1.72 -15.48
C LEU A 127 -4.55 -1.88 -14.44
N ALA A 128 -4.73 -3.10 -13.93
CA ALA A 128 -5.71 -3.40 -12.90
C ALA A 128 -5.46 -2.59 -11.62
N ALA A 129 -4.21 -2.48 -11.19
CA ALA A 129 -3.82 -1.67 -10.02
C ALA A 129 -4.13 -0.18 -10.21
N VAL A 130 -3.86 0.39 -11.39
CA VAL A 130 -4.18 1.79 -11.72
C VAL A 130 -5.70 2.04 -11.74
N LEU A 131 -6.48 1.12 -12.28
CA LEU A 131 -7.94 1.20 -12.24
C LEU A 131 -8.47 1.14 -10.80
N ALA A 132 -7.91 0.27 -9.96
CA ALA A 132 -8.26 0.21 -8.54
C ALA A 132 -7.91 1.51 -7.81
N ALA A 133 -6.78 2.14 -8.12
CA ALA A 133 -6.38 3.42 -7.53
C ALA A 133 -7.32 4.57 -7.93
N GLN A 134 -7.78 4.62 -9.19
CA GLN A 134 -8.79 5.59 -9.61
C GLN A 134 -10.12 5.40 -8.86
N ARG A 135 -10.53 4.15 -8.59
CA ARG A 135 -11.70 3.88 -7.75
C ARG A 135 -11.51 4.41 -6.33
N ARG A 136 -10.32 4.22 -5.75
CA ARG A 136 -9.98 4.77 -4.42
C ARG A 136 -10.00 6.30 -4.37
N LEU A 137 -9.70 6.97 -5.48
CA LEU A 137 -9.87 8.43 -5.56
C LEU A 137 -11.35 8.81 -5.55
N ALA A 138 -12.18 8.07 -6.29
CA ALA A 138 -13.62 8.33 -6.39
C ALA A 138 -14.38 8.04 -5.08
N ASP A 139 -13.94 7.06 -4.28
CA ASP A 139 -14.55 6.72 -2.98
C ASP A 139 -13.89 7.45 -1.79
N HIS A 140 -12.94 8.35 -2.04
CA HIS A 140 -12.18 9.09 -1.04
C HIS A 140 -11.34 8.25 -0.06
N SER A 141 -11.03 6.99 -0.40
CA SER A 141 -10.12 6.13 0.38
C SER A 141 -8.64 6.21 -0.05
N TYR A 142 -8.33 6.97 -1.11
CA TYR A 142 -6.98 7.12 -1.62
C TYR A 142 -6.01 7.67 -0.57
N GLY A 143 -4.78 7.13 -0.57
CA GLY A 143 -3.75 7.49 0.40
C GLY A 143 -3.82 6.75 1.73
N ILE A 144 -4.78 5.83 1.91
CA ILE A 144 -4.84 4.92 3.07
C ILE A 144 -4.36 3.52 2.66
N CYS A 145 -3.52 2.91 3.51
CA CYS A 145 -3.02 1.56 3.30
C CYS A 145 -4.12 0.51 3.47
N ALA A 146 -4.33 -0.34 2.47
CA ALA A 146 -5.32 -1.42 2.50
C ALA A 146 -4.95 -2.55 3.49
N GLY A 147 -3.68 -2.67 3.90
CA GLY A 147 -3.23 -3.71 4.83
C GLY A 147 -3.37 -3.32 6.31
N CYS A 148 -2.99 -2.10 6.67
CA CYS A 148 -2.95 -1.66 8.07
C CYS A 148 -3.81 -0.43 8.39
N GLY A 149 -4.45 0.19 7.39
CA GLY A 149 -5.26 1.41 7.58
C GLY A 149 -4.46 2.68 7.87
N ALA A 150 -3.12 2.62 7.91
CA ALA A 150 -2.28 3.78 8.12
C ALA A 150 -2.18 4.66 6.85
N PRO A 151 -1.95 5.97 6.98
CA PRO A 151 -1.71 6.84 5.84
C PRO A 151 -0.41 6.46 5.11
N ILE A 152 -0.47 6.47 3.79
CA ILE A 152 0.67 6.25 2.90
C ILE A 152 1.44 7.57 2.73
N ASP A 153 2.77 7.52 2.79
CA ASP A 153 3.62 8.70 2.54
C ASP A 153 3.37 9.24 1.13
N VAL A 154 3.11 10.54 1.02
CA VAL A 154 2.90 11.23 -0.27
C VAL A 154 4.06 11.03 -1.24
N ARG A 155 5.31 10.95 -0.74
CA ARG A 155 6.48 10.65 -1.59
C ARG A 155 6.37 9.28 -2.24
N ARG A 156 5.82 8.30 -1.52
CA ARG A 156 5.56 6.96 -2.05
C ARG A 156 4.43 6.98 -3.08
N LEU A 157 3.38 7.75 -2.83
CA LEU A 157 2.28 7.93 -3.80
C LEU A 157 2.76 8.63 -5.08
N HIS A 158 3.71 9.56 -5.00
CA HIS A 158 4.31 10.16 -6.20
C HIS A 158 5.16 9.15 -7.00
N ALA A 159 5.89 8.27 -6.32
CA ALA A 159 6.68 7.23 -6.97
C ALA A 159 5.81 6.11 -7.58
N MET A 160 4.80 5.67 -6.82
CA MET A 160 3.89 4.57 -7.16
C MET A 160 2.44 4.97 -6.83
N PRO A 161 1.76 5.71 -7.70
CA PRO A 161 0.40 6.22 -7.44
C PRO A 161 -0.63 5.09 -7.31
N GLN A 162 -0.39 3.96 -7.94
CA GLN A 162 -1.32 2.83 -7.90
C GLN A 162 -1.20 1.98 -6.63
N THR A 163 -0.20 2.23 -5.78
CA THR A 163 0.09 1.39 -4.62
C THR A 163 -1.08 1.37 -3.63
N PRO A 164 -1.58 0.18 -3.23
CA PRO A 164 -2.56 0.06 -2.16
C PRO A 164 -1.91 -0.01 -0.77
N TYR A 165 -0.59 -0.13 -0.68
CA TYR A 165 0.11 -0.47 0.56
C TYR A 165 1.20 0.55 0.93
N CYS A 166 1.37 0.76 2.24
CA CYS A 166 2.56 1.42 2.76
C CYS A 166 3.79 0.51 2.66
N ALA A 167 4.99 1.07 2.80
CA ALA A 167 6.24 0.32 2.70
C ALA A 167 6.32 -0.97 3.53
N PRO A 168 5.98 -0.96 4.84
CA PRO A 168 6.06 -2.19 5.63
C PRO A 168 5.04 -3.24 5.21
N CYS A 169 3.82 -2.85 4.82
CA CYS A 169 2.82 -3.81 4.33
C CYS A 169 3.21 -4.39 2.97
N GLN A 170 3.83 -3.59 2.11
CA GLN A 170 4.33 -4.07 0.83
C GLN A 170 5.41 -5.13 1.01
N GLU A 171 6.36 -4.90 1.91
CA GLU A 171 7.44 -5.85 2.22
C GLU A 171 6.89 -7.20 2.70
N ILE A 172 5.84 -7.19 3.53
CA ILE A 172 5.15 -8.40 3.98
C ILE A 172 4.56 -9.15 2.78
N VAL A 173 3.77 -8.47 1.94
CA VAL A 173 3.13 -9.08 0.76
C VAL A 173 4.16 -9.68 -0.21
N GLU A 174 5.27 -8.97 -0.44
CA GLU A 174 6.35 -9.44 -1.31
C GLU A 174 7.09 -10.64 -0.72
N SER A 175 7.29 -10.67 0.61
CA SER A 175 7.90 -11.81 1.30
C SER A 175 7.02 -13.07 1.24
N GLU A 176 5.70 -12.92 1.37
CA GLU A 176 4.73 -14.01 1.27
C GLU A 176 4.62 -14.52 -0.17
N ALA A 177 4.59 -13.63 -1.16
CA ALA A 177 4.61 -13.99 -2.58
C ALA A 177 5.91 -14.72 -2.97
N GLY A 178 7.05 -14.25 -2.44
CA GLY A 178 8.35 -14.88 -2.65
C GLY A 178 8.46 -16.27 -2.03
N ALA A 179 7.82 -16.50 -0.88
CA ALA A 179 7.74 -17.80 -0.22
C ALA A 179 6.82 -18.80 -0.97
N ALA A 180 5.81 -18.30 -1.69
CA ALA A 180 4.84 -19.11 -2.43
C ALA A 180 5.34 -19.54 -3.83
N SER A 181 6.44 -18.98 -4.35
CA SER A 181 6.99 -19.37 -5.66
C SER A 181 7.81 -20.66 -5.56
N PRO A 182 7.39 -21.78 -6.18
CA PRO A 182 8.08 -23.08 -6.05
C PRO A 182 9.47 -23.13 -6.72
N GLN A 183 9.82 -22.13 -7.53
CA GLN A 183 11.03 -22.09 -8.34
C GLN A 183 12.31 -21.69 -7.58
N ARG A 184 12.23 -21.30 -6.30
CA ARG A 184 13.37 -20.72 -5.56
C ARG A 184 14.23 -21.73 -4.77
N ARG A 185 13.95 -23.04 -4.88
CA ARG A 185 14.57 -24.10 -4.04
C ARG A 185 15.52 -25.05 -4.81
N LEU A 186 15.97 -24.67 -6.01
CA LEU A 186 16.99 -25.38 -6.77
C LEU A 186 18.23 -24.49 -6.90
N GLN A 187 19.08 -24.52 -5.87
CA GLN A 187 20.49 -24.12 -5.91
C GLN A 187 21.29 -25.21 -5.22
#